data_AF-A0A957DI58-F1
#
_entry.id   AF-A0A957DI58-F1
#
_cell.length_a   1.000
_cell.length_b   1.000
_cell.length_c   1.000
_cell.angle_alpha   90.00
_cell.angle_beta   90.00
_cell.angle_gamma   90.00
#
_symmetry.space_group_name_H-M   'P 1'
#
loop_
_entity.id
_entity.type
_entity.pdbx_description
1 polymer ?
#
loop_
_entity_poly.entity_id
_entity_poly.type
_entity_poly.pdbx_seq_one_letter_code
_entity_poly.pdbx_strand_id
1 'polypeptide(L)'
;MNFAHHLTIIRGGGDLATGVIYRLRQAGFPVVVLELAQPLVVRRRVSVAAAVREGEVTIEGMTARRAASVAEAVAQAYAGLVPVLVSPELPDLPHPPSILIDARMAKRNIDTHLDQAALVIALGPGFDAGRDCHAVIETMRGHRLGRVIWRGAALPNTGTPGIIGGRGAERVIRAPVGGTAEWLVEIGQRVRAGQPLGSVADHPMLAPFDGVVRGLIAPGTVVSAGLKIGDVDAREEVDACFTISDKALSIGGGVLEAILTAHQRGQLPPTASRLSLPTALGIGPAAEIVAFTGAGGKTSLLFALGAALPAGVVMGATTHLAQSELAQSPAVCRLGELAQLDLALRRFGRCLLVGEDEGEKVAGMPPDLPARLLHRPHVRHVLVEADGSRRRPCKAPAAHEPAIPAQTTLVVPVVGISAIGQPVAAA
;
A
#
# COMPACT_ATOMS: atom_id res chain seq x y z
N MET A 1 -6.58 6.91 3.33
CA MET A 1 -7.26 5.59 3.27
C MET A 1 -6.95 4.85 4.56
N ASN A 2 -7.93 4.19 5.19
CA ASN A 2 -7.77 3.58 6.52
C ASN A 2 -6.68 2.50 6.60
N PHE A 3 -6.31 1.86 5.48
CA PHE A 3 -5.36 0.75 5.46
C PHE A 3 -3.97 1.10 4.90
N ALA A 4 -3.72 2.36 4.55
CA ALA A 4 -2.46 2.81 3.96
C ALA A 4 -1.23 2.62 4.87
N HIS A 5 -1.44 2.30 6.15
CA HIS A 5 -0.37 2.10 7.14
C HIS A 5 -0.07 0.63 7.43
N HIS A 6 -0.92 -0.30 6.99
CA HIS A 6 -0.75 -1.73 7.23
C HIS A 6 0.15 -2.36 6.17
N LEU A 7 1.46 -2.25 6.36
CA LEU A 7 2.43 -2.97 5.53
C LEU A 7 2.08 -4.47 5.54
N THR A 8 1.79 -4.97 4.35
CA THR A 8 1.36 -6.35 4.13
C THR A 8 2.45 -7.10 3.36
N ILE A 9 3.02 -8.12 3.99
CA ILE A 9 4.02 -8.99 3.37
C ILE A 9 3.29 -10.21 2.80
N ILE A 10 3.58 -10.56 1.56
CA ILE A 10 3.02 -11.74 0.91
C ILE A 10 4.17 -12.65 0.48
N ARG A 11 4.20 -13.87 1.00
CA ARG A 11 5.18 -14.89 0.60
C ARG A 11 4.63 -15.67 -0.58
N GLY A 12 5.34 -15.67 -1.70
CA GLY A 12 4.91 -16.26 -2.96
C GLY A 12 4.11 -15.28 -3.84
N GLY A 13 4.55 -15.10 -5.08
CA GLY A 13 4.00 -14.19 -6.09
C GLY A 13 3.28 -14.92 -7.23
N GLY A 14 2.74 -16.11 -6.98
CA GLY A 14 2.01 -16.91 -7.97
C GLY A 14 0.66 -16.32 -8.41
N ASP A 15 -0.07 -17.07 -9.23
CA ASP A 15 -1.35 -16.63 -9.81
C ASP A 15 -2.45 -16.43 -8.75
N LEU A 16 -2.53 -17.30 -7.75
CA LEU A 16 -3.46 -17.12 -6.62
C LEU A 16 -3.08 -15.91 -5.76
N ALA A 17 -1.78 -15.73 -5.48
CA ALA A 17 -1.27 -14.58 -4.74
C ALA A 17 -1.57 -13.26 -5.47
N THR A 18 -1.50 -13.25 -6.79
CA THR A 18 -1.79 -12.08 -7.62
C THR A 18 -3.21 -11.58 -7.41
N GLY A 19 -4.20 -12.46 -7.26
CA GLY A 19 -5.58 -12.06 -6.92
C GLY A 19 -5.70 -11.45 -5.51
N VAL A 20 -4.91 -11.93 -4.55
CA VAL A 20 -4.81 -11.34 -3.20
C VAL A 20 -4.19 -9.96 -3.26
N ILE A 21 -3.02 -9.83 -3.89
CA ILE A 21 -2.30 -8.56 -4.07
C ILE A 21 -3.21 -7.54 -4.74
N TYR A 22 -3.90 -7.92 -5.82
CA TYR A 22 -4.81 -7.05 -6.56
C TYR A 22 -5.90 -6.48 -5.64
N ARG A 23 -6.62 -7.34 -4.89
CA ARG A 23 -7.67 -6.89 -3.97
C ARG A 23 -7.13 -5.96 -2.87
N LEU A 24 -5.95 -6.25 -2.33
CA LEU A 24 -5.32 -5.43 -1.29
C LEU A 24 -4.85 -4.08 -1.83
N ARG A 25 -4.26 -4.04 -3.03
CA ARG A 25 -3.89 -2.79 -3.71
C ARG A 25 -5.11 -1.92 -3.99
N GLN A 26 -6.21 -2.51 -4.48
CA GLN A 26 -7.48 -1.79 -4.68
C GLN A 26 -8.06 -1.24 -3.36
N ALA A 27 -7.84 -1.93 -2.25
CA ALA A 27 -8.24 -1.49 -0.91
C ALA A 27 -7.24 -0.50 -0.25
N GLY A 28 -6.14 -0.16 -0.92
CA GLY A 28 -5.18 0.85 -0.49
C GLY A 28 -4.08 0.35 0.45
N PHE A 29 -3.83 -0.97 0.51
CA PHE A 29 -2.74 -1.52 1.32
C PHE A 29 -1.38 -1.36 0.60
N PRO A 30 -0.32 -0.99 1.34
CA PRO A 30 1.06 -1.16 0.88
C PRO A 30 1.44 -2.64 0.95
N VAL A 31 1.80 -3.23 -0.19
CA VAL A 31 2.08 -4.66 -0.33
C VAL A 31 3.51 -4.89 -0.79
N VAL A 32 4.23 -5.79 -0.12
CA VAL A 32 5.53 -6.29 -0.58
C VAL A 32 5.44 -7.80 -0.77
N VAL A 33 5.93 -8.29 -1.91
CA VAL A 33 5.92 -9.71 -2.25
C VAL A 33 7.32 -10.28 -2.08
N LEU A 34 7.45 -11.40 -1.38
CA LEU A 34 8.67 -12.16 -1.23
C LEU A 34 8.64 -13.36 -2.16
N GLU A 35 9.70 -13.57 -2.93
CA GLU A 35 9.74 -14.65 -3.91
C GLU A 35 11.16 -15.26 -4.04
N LEU A 36 11.23 -16.47 -4.56
CA LEU A 36 12.48 -17.16 -4.89
C LEU A 36 13.23 -16.47 -6.04
N ALA A 37 14.55 -16.64 -6.08
CA ALA A 37 15.38 -16.15 -7.19
C ALA A 37 15.00 -16.78 -8.54
N GLN A 38 14.48 -18.02 -8.51
CA GLN A 38 13.94 -18.72 -9.67
C GLN A 38 12.51 -19.18 -9.38
N PRO A 39 11.51 -18.30 -9.59
CA PRO A 39 10.13 -18.63 -9.30
C PRO A 39 9.62 -19.77 -10.19
N LEU A 40 8.91 -20.74 -9.59
CA LEU A 40 8.37 -21.93 -10.28
C LEU A 40 6.92 -21.72 -10.77
N VAL A 41 6.55 -20.48 -11.09
CA VAL A 41 5.20 -20.12 -11.50
C VAL A 41 4.91 -20.57 -12.94
N VAL A 42 3.75 -21.19 -13.14
CA VAL A 42 3.33 -21.70 -14.46
C VAL A 42 2.46 -20.69 -15.22
N ARG A 43 1.50 -20.05 -14.55
CA ARG A 43 0.70 -18.98 -15.15
C ARG A 43 1.41 -17.63 -15.06
N ARG A 44 2.58 -17.55 -15.70
CA ARG A 44 3.53 -16.42 -15.59
C ARG A 44 2.95 -15.09 -16.07
N ARG A 45 2.11 -15.09 -17.10
CA ARG A 45 1.46 -13.88 -17.64
C ARG A 45 0.53 -13.18 -16.64
N VAL A 46 0.15 -13.85 -15.55
CA VAL A 46 -0.73 -13.34 -14.49
C VAL A 46 -0.16 -13.60 -13.10
N SER A 47 1.17 -13.72 -12.99
CA SER A 47 1.88 -13.90 -11.72
C SER A 47 2.86 -12.76 -11.51
N VAL A 48 2.75 -12.02 -10.40
CA VAL A 48 3.72 -10.96 -10.07
C VAL A 48 5.15 -11.47 -9.93
N ALA A 49 5.33 -12.76 -9.61
CA ALA A 49 6.64 -13.42 -9.57
C ALA A 49 7.43 -13.30 -10.89
N ALA A 50 6.77 -13.05 -12.02
CA ALA A 50 7.43 -12.80 -13.29
C ALA A 50 8.37 -11.57 -13.23
N ALA A 51 8.09 -10.58 -12.37
CA ALA A 51 8.95 -9.42 -12.16
C ALA A 51 10.37 -9.79 -11.70
N VAL A 52 10.57 -10.94 -11.04
CA VAL A 52 11.92 -11.40 -10.64
C VAL A 52 12.84 -11.54 -11.85
N ARG A 53 12.31 -12.06 -12.97
CA ARG A 53 13.06 -12.25 -14.22
C ARG A 53 12.94 -11.05 -15.14
N GLU A 54 11.74 -10.49 -15.28
CA GLU A 54 11.42 -9.44 -16.26
C GLU A 54 11.75 -8.02 -15.75
N GLY A 55 12.08 -7.86 -14.46
CA GLY A 55 12.31 -6.58 -13.81
C GLY A 55 11.02 -5.85 -13.43
N GLU A 56 10.02 -5.86 -14.31
CA GLU A 56 8.70 -5.28 -14.09
C GLU A 56 7.63 -6.02 -14.91
N VAL A 57 6.43 -6.15 -14.34
CA VAL A 57 5.24 -6.67 -15.04
C VAL A 57 4.02 -5.84 -14.67
N THR A 58 3.07 -5.69 -15.61
CA THR A 58 1.77 -5.07 -15.35
C THR A 58 0.65 -6.07 -15.62
N ILE A 59 -0.21 -6.30 -14.63
CA ILE A 59 -1.32 -7.24 -14.67
C ILE A 59 -2.60 -6.47 -14.32
N GLU A 60 -3.52 -6.34 -15.26
CA GLU A 60 -4.78 -5.59 -15.07
C GLU A 60 -4.58 -4.19 -14.44
N GLY A 61 -3.58 -3.45 -14.95
CA GLY A 61 -3.22 -2.11 -14.47
C GLY A 61 -2.43 -2.07 -13.15
N MET A 62 -2.24 -3.21 -12.50
CA MET A 62 -1.37 -3.33 -11.33
C MET A 62 0.07 -3.61 -11.75
N THR A 63 0.98 -2.67 -11.49
CA THR A 63 2.41 -2.81 -11.79
C THR A 63 3.16 -3.42 -10.61
N ALA A 64 3.85 -4.53 -10.87
CA ALA A 64 4.77 -5.17 -9.94
C ALA A 64 6.23 -5.04 -10.44
N ARG A 65 7.14 -4.65 -9.56
CA ARG A 65 8.53 -4.33 -9.90
C ARG A 65 9.50 -5.05 -8.99
N ARG A 66 10.60 -5.58 -9.52
CA ARG A 66 11.67 -6.16 -8.70
C ARG A 66 12.35 -5.07 -7.88
N ALA A 67 12.42 -5.28 -6.56
CA ALA A 67 13.16 -4.42 -5.65
C ALA A 67 14.55 -5.00 -5.38
N ALA A 68 15.57 -4.14 -5.27
CA ALA A 68 16.94 -4.53 -4.96
C ALA A 68 17.22 -4.62 -3.45
N SER A 69 16.38 -4.00 -2.62
CA SER A 69 16.55 -4.01 -1.17
C SER A 69 15.21 -3.93 -0.42
N VAL A 70 15.22 -4.26 0.88
CA VAL A 70 14.07 -4.10 1.77
C VAL A 70 13.62 -2.64 1.83
N ALA A 71 14.55 -1.69 1.97
CA ALA A 71 14.24 -0.27 2.06
C ALA A 71 13.53 0.23 0.79
N GLU A 72 14.03 -0.16 -0.38
CA GLU A 72 13.41 0.16 -1.66
C GLU A 72 12.02 -0.46 -1.78
N ALA A 73 11.87 -1.75 -1.42
CA ALA A 73 10.59 -2.43 -1.45
C ALA A 73 9.56 -1.69 -0.58
N VAL A 74 9.89 -1.39 0.68
CA VAL A 74 8.97 -0.67 1.57
C VAL A 74 8.60 0.71 0.98
N ALA A 75 9.55 1.47 0.47
CA ALA A 75 9.28 2.77 -0.15
C ALA A 75 8.34 2.67 -1.37
N GLN A 76 8.60 1.71 -2.27
CA GLN A 76 7.76 1.47 -3.45
C GLN A 76 6.34 1.04 -3.08
N ALA A 77 6.18 0.20 -2.06
CA ALA A 77 4.87 -0.24 -1.58
C ALA A 77 4.02 0.95 -1.09
N TYR A 78 4.60 1.87 -0.33
CA TYR A 78 3.92 3.09 0.13
C TYR A 78 3.65 4.10 -1.00
N ALA A 79 4.45 4.08 -2.06
CA ALA A 79 4.21 4.86 -3.28
C ALA A 79 3.10 4.28 -4.18
N GLY A 80 2.54 3.11 -3.82
CA GLY A 80 1.48 2.46 -4.57
C GLY A 80 1.96 1.53 -5.70
N LEU A 81 3.21 1.06 -5.65
CA LEU A 81 3.67 -0.03 -6.51
C LEU A 81 3.57 -1.37 -5.77
N VAL A 82 3.75 -2.49 -6.50
CA VAL A 82 3.89 -3.83 -5.91
C VAL A 82 5.36 -4.29 -6.05
N PRO A 83 6.24 -3.96 -5.10
CA PRO A 83 7.60 -4.47 -5.08
C PRO A 83 7.64 -5.99 -4.88
N VAL A 84 8.52 -6.65 -5.63
CA VAL A 84 8.85 -8.07 -5.53
C VAL A 84 10.31 -8.20 -5.10
N LEU A 85 10.53 -8.63 -3.87
CA LEU A 85 11.85 -8.84 -3.30
C LEU A 85 12.24 -10.31 -3.43
N VAL A 86 13.44 -10.57 -3.95
CA VAL A 86 14.01 -11.92 -3.96
C VAL A 86 14.45 -12.27 -2.55
N SER A 87 13.63 -13.05 -1.83
CA SER A 87 13.87 -13.47 -0.46
C SER A 87 13.10 -14.78 -0.20
N PRO A 88 13.77 -15.93 0.00
CA PRO A 88 13.09 -17.18 0.35
C PRO A 88 12.50 -17.13 1.77
N GLU A 89 13.17 -16.41 2.66
CA GLU A 89 12.82 -16.22 4.07
C GLU A 89 12.20 -14.83 4.30
N LEU A 90 11.59 -14.62 5.48
CA LEU A 90 11.16 -13.29 5.89
C LEU A 90 12.43 -12.47 6.22
N PRO A 91 12.73 -11.39 5.49
CA PRO A 91 13.93 -10.60 5.75
C PRO A 91 13.76 -9.76 7.01
N ASP A 92 14.87 -9.22 7.51
CA ASP A 92 14.85 -8.20 8.56
C ASP A 92 14.14 -6.94 8.06
N LEU A 93 12.95 -6.69 8.60
CA LEU A 93 12.16 -5.50 8.30
C LEU A 93 12.45 -4.41 9.34
N PRO A 94 12.43 -3.12 8.96
CA PRO A 94 12.66 -2.02 9.91
C PRO A 94 11.68 -2.05 11.10
N HIS A 95 10.47 -2.52 10.84
CA HIS A 95 9.42 -2.76 11.82
C HIS A 95 8.68 -4.04 11.45
N PRO A 96 8.12 -4.78 12.44
CA PRO A 96 7.27 -5.93 12.17
C PRO A 96 6.10 -5.56 11.24
N PRO A 97 5.75 -6.40 10.26
CA PRO A 97 4.63 -6.11 9.39
C PRO A 97 3.31 -6.24 10.17
N SER A 98 2.32 -5.45 9.76
CA SER A 98 0.97 -5.60 10.34
C SER A 98 0.35 -6.94 9.95
N ILE A 99 0.60 -7.35 8.71
CA ILE A 99 -0.04 -8.51 8.09
C ILE A 99 1.03 -9.30 7.34
N LEU A 100 1.07 -10.61 7.58
CA LEU A 100 1.83 -11.59 6.80
C LEU A 100 0.85 -12.57 6.15
N ILE A 101 1.01 -12.80 4.85
CA ILE A 101 0.20 -13.75 4.09
C ILE A 101 1.12 -14.79 3.47
N ASP A 102 0.96 -16.06 3.84
CA ASP A 102 1.62 -17.17 3.17
C ASP A 102 0.77 -17.63 1.97
N ALA A 103 1.21 -17.24 0.78
CA ALA A 103 0.61 -17.58 -0.50
C ALA A 103 1.48 -18.54 -1.33
N ARG A 104 2.49 -19.18 -0.73
CA ARG A 104 3.42 -20.10 -1.42
C ARG A 104 2.76 -21.38 -1.89
N MET A 105 1.58 -21.73 -1.34
CA MET A 105 0.82 -22.92 -1.69
C MET A 105 1.64 -24.23 -1.59
N ALA A 106 2.54 -24.30 -0.60
CA ALA A 106 3.45 -25.43 -0.40
C ALA A 106 2.76 -26.73 0.06
N LYS A 107 1.47 -26.65 0.46
CA LYS A 107 0.65 -27.76 0.96
C LYS A 107 1.15 -28.39 2.27
N ARG A 108 2.12 -27.74 2.91
CA ARG A 108 2.67 -28.00 4.23
C ARG A 108 3.18 -26.68 4.79
N ASN A 109 3.17 -26.54 6.11
CA ASN A 109 3.86 -25.43 6.76
C ASN A 109 5.38 -25.60 6.58
N ILE A 110 6.05 -24.57 6.07
CA ILE A 110 7.51 -24.55 5.90
C ILE A 110 8.15 -23.87 7.11
N ASP A 111 7.68 -22.67 7.43
CA ASP A 111 8.28 -21.73 8.39
C ASP A 111 7.33 -20.56 8.71
N THR A 112 6.01 -20.81 8.65
CA THR A 112 4.97 -19.81 8.95
C THR A 112 4.49 -19.97 10.38
N HIS A 113 4.53 -18.88 11.14
CA HIS A 113 4.25 -18.86 12.57
C HIS A 113 3.44 -17.62 12.97
N LEU A 114 2.69 -17.72 14.07
CA LEU A 114 1.77 -16.68 14.57
C LEU A 114 2.49 -15.38 14.97
N ASP A 115 3.76 -15.44 15.35
CA ASP A 115 4.55 -14.32 15.87
C ASP A 115 5.19 -13.45 14.79
N GLN A 116 5.10 -13.84 13.52
CA GLN A 116 5.73 -13.12 12.40
C GLN A 116 5.00 -11.82 12.01
N ALA A 117 3.75 -11.65 12.43
CA ALA A 117 2.95 -10.44 12.23
C ALA A 117 1.78 -10.40 13.22
N ALA A 118 1.17 -9.23 13.41
CA ALA A 118 -0.05 -9.12 14.22
C ALA A 118 -1.22 -9.92 13.63
N LEU A 119 -1.27 -10.06 12.31
CA LEU A 119 -2.18 -10.96 11.62
C LEU A 119 -1.40 -11.81 10.60
N VAL A 120 -1.51 -13.12 10.74
CA VAL A 120 -0.85 -14.11 9.88
C VAL A 120 -1.95 -14.92 9.20
N ILE A 121 -2.01 -14.86 7.88
CA ILE A 121 -3.01 -15.56 7.07
C ILE A 121 -2.29 -16.57 6.17
N ALA A 122 -2.81 -17.78 6.07
CA ALA A 122 -2.27 -18.78 5.13
C ALA A 122 -3.31 -19.17 4.08
N LEU A 123 -2.84 -19.44 2.86
CA LEU A 123 -3.72 -19.85 1.76
C LEU A 123 -3.69 -21.37 1.59
N GLY A 124 -4.86 -22.00 1.69
CA GLY A 124 -5.07 -23.39 1.31
C GLY A 124 -4.55 -24.43 2.31
N PRO A 125 -4.38 -25.69 1.86
CA PRO A 125 -4.02 -26.79 2.75
C PRO A 125 -2.59 -26.69 3.30
N GLY A 126 -2.34 -27.40 4.39
CA GLY A 126 -1.01 -27.51 5.01
C GLY A 126 -0.79 -26.64 6.25
N PHE A 127 -1.82 -25.88 6.65
CA PHE A 127 -1.82 -25.00 7.81
C PHE A 127 -3.04 -25.27 8.69
N ASP A 128 -2.89 -25.05 10.00
CA ASP A 128 -3.96 -25.11 10.99
C ASP A 128 -4.15 -23.73 11.65
N ALA A 129 -5.32 -23.12 11.45
CA ALA A 129 -5.66 -21.84 12.06
C ALA A 129 -5.82 -21.98 13.58
N GLY A 130 -5.15 -21.11 14.32
CA GLY A 130 -5.03 -21.17 15.79
C GLY A 130 -3.75 -21.87 16.27
N ARG A 131 -2.98 -22.49 15.36
CA ARG A 131 -1.66 -23.06 15.66
C ARG A 131 -0.55 -22.46 14.79
N ASP A 132 -0.71 -22.54 13.47
CA ASP A 132 0.30 -22.11 12.50
C ASP A 132 0.10 -20.64 12.09
N CYS A 133 -1.16 -20.22 12.01
CA CYS A 133 -1.57 -18.89 11.57
C CYS A 133 -2.90 -18.49 12.23
N HIS A 134 -3.29 -17.23 12.09
CA HIS A 134 -4.52 -16.70 12.69
C HIS A 134 -5.76 -17.08 11.88
N ALA A 135 -5.61 -17.19 10.55
CA ALA A 135 -6.68 -17.60 9.67
C ALA A 135 -6.13 -18.36 8.45
N VAL A 136 -6.88 -19.37 8.00
CA VAL A 136 -6.66 -20.06 6.73
C VAL A 136 -7.74 -19.67 5.74
N ILE A 137 -7.39 -19.40 4.49
CA ILE A 137 -8.35 -19.17 3.41
C ILE A 137 -8.53 -20.45 2.60
N GLU A 138 -9.78 -20.90 2.43
CA GLU A 138 -10.10 -22.06 1.60
C GLU A 138 -9.78 -21.78 0.12
N THR A 139 -9.05 -22.70 -0.52
CA THR A 139 -8.60 -22.57 -1.92
C THR A 139 -9.14 -23.68 -2.83
N MET A 140 -9.84 -24.68 -2.29
CA MET A 140 -10.52 -25.69 -3.08
C MET A 140 -11.72 -25.07 -3.82
N ARG A 141 -11.90 -25.41 -5.09
CA ARG A 141 -13.09 -24.98 -5.86
C ARG A 141 -14.33 -25.67 -5.28
N GLY A 142 -15.42 -24.92 -5.15
CA GLY A 142 -16.68 -25.38 -4.59
C GLY A 142 -17.32 -24.31 -3.72
N HIS A 143 -18.37 -24.66 -2.98
CA HIS A 143 -19.17 -23.73 -2.17
C HIS A 143 -18.41 -23.03 -1.02
N ARG A 144 -17.18 -23.48 -0.73
CA ARG A 144 -16.34 -22.94 0.34
C ARG A 144 -15.17 -22.09 -0.15
N LEU A 145 -14.95 -21.98 -1.45
CA LEU A 145 -13.84 -21.21 -2.02
C LEU A 145 -13.81 -19.78 -1.46
N GLY A 146 -12.65 -19.37 -0.96
CA GLY A 146 -12.44 -18.03 -0.39
C GLY A 146 -12.95 -17.84 1.03
N ARG A 147 -13.59 -18.83 1.66
CA ARG A 147 -14.05 -18.70 3.05
C ARG A 147 -12.87 -18.61 4.03
N VAL A 148 -13.04 -17.76 5.04
CA VAL A 148 -12.10 -17.62 6.15
C VAL A 148 -12.34 -18.72 7.19
N ILE A 149 -11.29 -19.44 7.54
CA ILE A 149 -11.27 -20.49 8.56
C ILE A 149 -10.45 -19.95 9.73
N TRP A 150 -11.13 -19.63 10.84
CA TRP A 150 -10.51 -19.08 12.05
C TRP A 150 -9.98 -20.13 13.02
N ARG A 151 -10.41 -21.39 12.87
CA ARG A 151 -9.92 -22.56 13.62
C ARG A 151 -9.90 -23.79 12.73
N GLY A 152 -8.79 -24.54 12.76
CA GLY A 152 -8.59 -25.73 11.94
C GLY A 152 -8.04 -25.43 10.54
N ALA A 153 -8.09 -26.42 9.66
CA ALA A 153 -7.44 -26.38 8.34
C ALA A 153 -8.43 -26.25 7.16
N ALA A 154 -7.92 -25.78 6.02
CA ALA A 154 -8.61 -25.92 4.74
C ALA A 154 -8.70 -27.39 4.29
N LEU A 155 -9.54 -27.66 3.28
CA LEU A 155 -9.64 -29.00 2.70
C LEU A 155 -8.26 -29.51 2.24
N PRO A 156 -7.93 -30.79 2.54
CA PRO A 156 -6.63 -31.35 2.20
C PRO A 156 -6.39 -31.34 0.69
N ASN A 157 -5.12 -31.26 0.30
CA ASN A 157 -4.76 -31.35 -1.11
C ASN A 157 -5.12 -32.74 -1.66
N THR A 158 -6.10 -32.81 -2.55
CA THR A 158 -6.55 -34.04 -3.21
C THR A 158 -5.54 -34.60 -4.22
N GLY A 159 -4.53 -33.81 -4.61
CA GLY A 159 -3.57 -34.18 -5.67
C GLY A 159 -4.14 -34.06 -7.10
N THR A 160 -5.47 -34.12 -7.23
CA THR A 160 -6.20 -34.01 -8.50
C THR A 160 -6.57 -32.56 -8.81
N PRO A 161 -6.15 -32.00 -9.96
CA PRO A 161 -6.59 -30.69 -10.40
C PRO A 161 -8.11 -30.64 -10.58
N GLY A 162 -8.73 -29.50 -10.22
CA GLY A 162 -10.15 -29.28 -10.49
C GLY A 162 -10.48 -29.28 -11.98
N ILE A 163 -11.71 -29.68 -12.30
CA ILE A 163 -12.25 -29.76 -13.67
C ILE A 163 -12.38 -28.36 -14.27
N ILE A 164 -11.89 -28.19 -15.49
CA ILE A 164 -12.02 -26.98 -16.30
C ILE A 164 -12.39 -27.40 -17.72
N GLY A 165 -13.49 -26.90 -18.26
CA GLY A 165 -13.97 -27.28 -19.61
C GLY A 165 -14.20 -28.79 -19.78
N GLY A 166 -14.65 -29.47 -18.72
CA GLY A 166 -14.85 -30.93 -18.72
C GLY A 166 -13.59 -31.76 -18.48
N ARG A 167 -12.40 -31.15 -18.36
CA ARG A 167 -11.12 -31.87 -18.19
C ARG A 167 -10.48 -31.64 -16.83
N GLY A 168 -9.95 -32.70 -16.23
CA GLY A 168 -9.41 -32.73 -14.87
C GLY A 168 -7.89 -32.73 -14.84
N ALA A 169 -7.30 -33.89 -14.56
CA ALA A 169 -5.85 -34.05 -14.41
C ALA A 169 -5.09 -33.96 -15.75
N GLU A 170 -5.69 -34.39 -16.86
CA GLU A 170 -5.02 -34.43 -18.17
C GLU A 170 -4.61 -33.05 -18.68
N ARG A 171 -5.19 -31.97 -18.14
CA ARG A 171 -4.89 -30.58 -18.52
C ARG A 171 -3.54 -30.10 -18.01
N VAL A 172 -2.97 -30.80 -17.03
CA VAL A 172 -1.76 -30.39 -16.33
C VAL A 172 -0.55 -31.11 -16.92
N ILE A 173 0.39 -30.32 -17.44
CA ILE A 173 1.65 -30.83 -17.97
C ILE A 173 2.63 -30.98 -16.81
N ARG A 174 3.15 -32.19 -16.62
CA ARG A 174 4.17 -32.51 -15.61
C ARG A 174 5.47 -32.92 -16.26
N ALA A 175 6.59 -32.55 -15.65
CA ALA A 175 7.91 -32.96 -16.12
C ALA A 175 8.04 -34.49 -16.04
N PRO A 176 8.33 -35.20 -17.15
CA PRO A 176 8.48 -36.66 -17.13
C PRO A 176 9.79 -37.07 -16.45
N VAL A 177 10.83 -36.24 -16.61
CA VAL A 177 12.18 -36.41 -16.05
C VAL A 177 12.63 -35.11 -15.39
N GLY A 178 13.73 -35.17 -14.65
CA GLY A 178 14.41 -33.96 -14.17
C GLY A 178 15.27 -33.33 -15.27
N GLY A 179 15.35 -32.00 -15.31
CA GLY A 179 16.21 -31.27 -16.22
C GLY A 179 15.66 -29.90 -16.63
N THR A 180 16.22 -29.32 -17.69
CA THR A 180 15.86 -27.98 -18.16
C THR A 180 14.61 -28.04 -19.05
N ALA A 181 13.63 -27.18 -18.78
CA ALA A 181 12.42 -27.04 -19.60
C ALA A 181 12.59 -25.98 -20.69
N GLU A 182 12.35 -26.36 -21.94
CA GLU A 182 12.36 -25.49 -23.13
C GLU A 182 11.05 -25.61 -23.91
N TRP A 183 10.62 -24.53 -24.56
CA TRP A 183 9.29 -24.44 -25.18
C TRP A 183 9.35 -24.00 -26.64
N LEU A 184 8.54 -24.66 -27.48
CA LEU A 184 8.30 -24.34 -28.90
C LEU A 184 7.03 -23.50 -29.09
N VAL A 185 6.25 -23.31 -28.03
CA VAL A 185 4.96 -22.62 -28.04
C VAL A 185 4.90 -21.58 -26.92
N GLU A 186 3.99 -20.63 -27.07
CA GLU A 186 3.77 -19.57 -26.08
C GLU A 186 2.45 -19.71 -25.32
N ILE A 187 2.38 -19.07 -24.14
CA ILE A 187 1.11 -18.91 -23.41
C ILE A 187 0.16 -18.07 -24.28
N GLY A 188 -1.07 -18.57 -24.47
CA GLY A 188 -2.08 -18.01 -25.36
C GLY A 188 -2.15 -18.68 -26.73
N GLN A 189 -1.20 -19.56 -27.07
CA GLN A 189 -1.20 -20.27 -28.34
C GLN A 189 -2.19 -21.43 -28.33
N ARG A 190 -2.96 -21.56 -29.42
CA ARG A 190 -3.80 -22.75 -29.67
C ARG A 190 -2.95 -23.92 -30.15
N VAL A 191 -3.22 -25.10 -29.62
CA VAL A 191 -2.49 -26.34 -29.91
C VAL A 191 -3.46 -27.48 -30.19
N ARG A 192 -3.04 -28.42 -31.03
CA ARG A 192 -3.77 -29.67 -31.30
C ARG A 192 -3.20 -30.82 -30.49
N ALA A 193 -4.02 -31.82 -30.18
CA ALA A 193 -3.60 -33.06 -29.53
C ALA A 193 -2.38 -33.68 -30.25
N GLY A 194 -1.36 -34.06 -29.48
CA GLY A 194 -0.11 -34.60 -30.01
C GLY A 194 0.85 -33.57 -30.60
N GLN A 195 0.48 -32.28 -30.69
CA GLN A 195 1.40 -31.23 -31.14
C GLN A 195 2.58 -31.07 -30.16
N PRO A 196 3.83 -30.98 -30.65
CA PRO A 196 4.98 -30.66 -29.81
C PRO A 196 4.84 -29.29 -29.13
N LEU A 197 5.00 -29.26 -27.82
CA LEU A 197 5.01 -28.06 -26.99
C LEU A 197 6.43 -27.61 -26.66
N GLY A 198 7.39 -28.53 -26.59
CA GLY A 198 8.72 -28.28 -26.04
C GLY A 198 9.41 -29.57 -25.59
N SER A 199 10.40 -29.44 -24.71
CA SER A 199 11.11 -30.58 -24.13
C SER A 199 11.55 -30.33 -22.69
N VAL A 200 11.80 -31.42 -21.95
CA VAL A 200 12.50 -31.41 -20.65
C VAL A 200 13.65 -32.41 -20.71
N ALA A 201 14.89 -31.94 -20.60
CA ALA A 201 16.10 -32.76 -20.84
C ALA A 201 15.97 -33.60 -22.13
N ASP A 202 15.65 -32.93 -23.24
CA ASP A 202 15.41 -33.50 -24.57
C ASP A 202 14.21 -34.47 -24.67
N HIS A 203 13.51 -34.74 -23.58
CA HIS A 203 12.29 -35.53 -23.59
C HIS A 203 11.13 -34.69 -24.15
N PRO A 204 10.49 -35.08 -25.26
CA PRO A 204 9.47 -34.25 -25.91
C PRO A 204 8.20 -34.14 -25.07
N MET A 205 7.65 -32.93 -25.02
CA MET A 205 6.38 -32.63 -24.37
C MET A 205 5.32 -32.42 -25.45
N LEU A 206 4.22 -33.18 -25.39
CA LEU A 206 3.13 -33.10 -26.36
C LEU A 206 1.87 -32.51 -25.72
N ALA A 207 1.07 -31.83 -26.54
CA ALA A 207 -0.25 -31.36 -26.14
C ALA A 207 -1.18 -32.55 -25.84
N PRO A 208 -1.79 -32.62 -24.65
CA PRO A 208 -2.64 -33.75 -24.27
C PRO A 208 -3.97 -33.77 -25.03
N PHE A 209 -4.43 -32.63 -25.54
CA PHE A 209 -5.67 -32.46 -26.28
C PHE A 209 -5.68 -31.10 -27.00
N ASP A 210 -6.68 -30.88 -27.85
CA ASP A 210 -6.94 -29.58 -28.51
C ASP A 210 -7.33 -28.51 -27.49
N GLY A 211 -6.65 -27.37 -27.51
CA GLY A 211 -6.94 -26.29 -26.57
C GLY A 211 -5.97 -25.11 -26.68
N VAL A 212 -5.92 -24.29 -25.64
CA VAL A 212 -4.97 -23.16 -25.53
C VAL A 212 -3.94 -23.42 -24.44
N VAL A 213 -2.66 -23.13 -24.71
CA VAL A 213 -1.61 -23.19 -23.70
C VAL A 213 -1.83 -22.06 -22.70
N ARG A 214 -2.28 -22.39 -21.50
CA ARG A 214 -2.65 -21.42 -20.47
C ARG A 214 -1.50 -21.05 -19.54
N GLY A 215 -0.55 -21.94 -19.38
CA GLY A 215 0.60 -21.72 -18.53
C GLY A 215 1.76 -22.62 -18.93
N LEU A 216 2.96 -22.09 -18.76
CA LEU A 216 4.25 -22.75 -18.96
C LEU A 216 5.22 -22.17 -17.93
N ILE A 217 6.04 -23.01 -17.30
CA ILE A 217 7.16 -22.52 -16.49
C ILE A 217 8.12 -21.71 -17.38
N ALA A 218 8.97 -20.87 -16.79
CA ALA A 218 9.91 -20.08 -17.58
C ALA A 218 10.87 -21.01 -18.36
N PRO A 219 11.18 -20.71 -19.63
CA PRO A 219 12.21 -21.45 -20.36
C PRO A 219 13.55 -21.37 -19.62
N GLY A 220 14.39 -22.39 -19.76
CA GLY A 220 15.65 -22.53 -19.04
C GLY A 220 15.50 -22.90 -17.56
N THR A 221 14.29 -23.18 -17.05
CA THR A 221 14.10 -23.56 -15.63
C THR A 221 14.46 -25.01 -15.41
N VAL A 222 15.28 -25.28 -14.39
CA VAL A 222 15.61 -26.65 -13.94
C VAL A 222 14.46 -27.18 -13.08
N VAL A 223 13.91 -28.33 -13.47
CA VAL A 223 12.74 -28.94 -12.83
C VAL A 223 13.03 -30.38 -12.38
N SER A 224 12.32 -30.85 -11.36
CA SER A 224 12.32 -32.26 -10.95
C SER A 224 11.20 -33.03 -11.66
N ALA A 225 11.37 -34.34 -11.82
CA ALA A 225 10.31 -35.21 -12.32
C ALA A 225 9.01 -35.04 -11.49
N GLY A 226 7.87 -35.05 -12.18
CA GLY A 226 6.53 -34.86 -11.61
C GLY A 226 6.13 -33.41 -11.31
N LEU A 227 7.06 -32.45 -11.35
CA LEU A 227 6.74 -31.04 -11.14
C LEU A 227 5.75 -30.54 -12.19
N LYS A 228 4.77 -29.72 -11.78
CA LYS A 228 3.88 -29.05 -12.74
C LYS A 228 4.68 -27.99 -13.49
N ILE A 229 4.74 -28.12 -14.82
CA ILE A 229 5.49 -27.22 -15.71
C ILE A 229 4.62 -26.53 -16.75
N GLY A 230 3.35 -26.91 -16.88
CA GLY A 230 2.43 -26.28 -17.81
C GLY A 230 0.97 -26.66 -17.56
N ASP A 231 0.06 -25.99 -18.26
CA ASP A 231 -1.33 -26.46 -18.44
C ASP A 231 -1.95 -25.96 -19.75
N VAL A 232 -2.80 -26.81 -20.33
CA VAL A 232 -3.63 -26.52 -21.52
C VAL A 232 -5.08 -26.40 -21.08
N ASP A 233 -5.81 -25.40 -21.59
CA ASP A 233 -7.22 -25.18 -21.29
C ASP A 233 -8.09 -25.54 -22.50
N ALA A 234 -9.03 -26.46 -22.29
CA ALA A 234 -9.91 -26.99 -23.34
C ALA A 234 -11.01 -26.02 -23.77
N ARG A 235 -11.19 -24.89 -23.07
CA ARG A 235 -12.22 -23.89 -23.39
C ARG A 235 -11.83 -22.96 -24.54
N GLU A 236 -10.56 -23.00 -24.96
CA GLU A 236 -9.99 -22.17 -26.04
C GLU A 236 -10.16 -20.65 -25.86
N GLU A 237 -10.39 -20.21 -24.62
CA GLU A 237 -10.52 -18.82 -24.23
C GLU A 237 -9.13 -18.20 -24.01
N VAL A 238 -8.58 -17.60 -25.06
CA VAL A 238 -7.23 -17.02 -25.06
C VAL A 238 -7.09 -15.92 -24.00
N ASP A 239 -8.09 -15.04 -23.86
CA ASP A 239 -8.07 -13.90 -22.94
C ASP A 239 -7.92 -14.34 -21.47
N ALA A 240 -8.46 -15.51 -21.11
CA ALA A 240 -8.33 -16.08 -19.76
C ALA A 240 -6.89 -16.48 -19.41
N CYS A 241 -5.96 -16.46 -20.37
CA CYS A 241 -4.52 -16.64 -20.12
C CYS A 241 -3.89 -15.38 -19.51
N PHE A 242 -4.49 -14.21 -19.72
CA PHE A 242 -3.93 -12.89 -19.39
C PHE A 242 -4.71 -12.14 -18.30
N THR A 243 -5.77 -12.76 -17.77
CA THR A 243 -6.58 -12.20 -16.68
C THR A 243 -6.45 -12.98 -15.37
N ILE A 244 -6.60 -12.25 -14.27
CA ILE A 244 -6.66 -12.77 -12.91
C ILE A 244 -7.92 -13.63 -12.81
N SER A 245 -7.74 -14.90 -12.47
CA SER A 245 -8.87 -15.83 -12.44
C SER A 245 -9.89 -15.48 -11.36
N ASP A 246 -11.15 -15.82 -11.61
CA ASP A 246 -12.25 -15.92 -10.65
C ASP A 246 -11.78 -16.45 -9.28
N LYS A 247 -11.06 -17.56 -9.29
CA LYS A 247 -10.56 -18.26 -8.10
C LYS A 247 -9.60 -17.40 -7.30
N ALA A 248 -8.64 -16.77 -7.97
CA ALA A 248 -7.66 -15.90 -7.33
C ALA A 248 -8.35 -14.67 -6.72
N LEU A 249 -9.34 -14.09 -7.42
CA LEU A 249 -10.13 -12.97 -6.92
C LEU A 249 -11.00 -13.35 -5.71
N SER A 250 -11.61 -14.55 -5.70
CA SER A 250 -12.37 -15.05 -4.54
C SER A 250 -11.49 -15.27 -3.32
N ILE A 251 -10.29 -15.83 -3.51
CA ILE A 251 -9.30 -15.99 -2.43
C ILE A 251 -8.86 -14.62 -1.90
N GLY A 252 -8.59 -13.66 -2.79
CA GLY A 252 -8.30 -12.28 -2.41
C GLY A 252 -9.42 -11.61 -1.62
N GLY A 253 -10.68 -11.90 -1.97
CA GLY A 253 -11.85 -11.47 -1.20
C GLY A 253 -11.85 -12.05 0.22
N GLY A 254 -11.56 -13.35 0.36
CA GLY A 254 -11.43 -14.01 1.66
C GLY A 254 -10.32 -13.43 2.53
N VAL A 255 -9.16 -13.13 1.93
CA VAL A 255 -8.07 -12.44 2.64
C VAL A 255 -8.52 -11.07 3.13
N LEU A 256 -9.19 -10.28 2.28
CA LEU A 256 -9.68 -8.96 2.68
C LEU A 256 -10.73 -9.07 3.79
N GLU A 257 -11.65 -10.04 3.72
CA GLU A 257 -12.60 -10.35 4.79
C GLU A 257 -11.89 -10.66 6.11
N ALA A 258 -10.86 -11.50 6.08
CA ALA A 258 -10.08 -11.85 7.27
C ALA A 258 -9.42 -10.61 7.89
N ILE A 259 -8.80 -9.76 7.07
CA ILE A 259 -8.15 -8.53 7.54
C ILE A 259 -9.16 -7.56 8.16
N LEU A 260 -10.30 -7.33 7.49
CA LEU A 260 -11.35 -6.44 7.99
C LEU A 260 -11.98 -6.95 9.28
N THR A 261 -12.19 -8.27 9.38
CA THR A 261 -12.69 -8.91 10.60
C THR A 261 -11.69 -8.78 11.74
N ALA A 262 -10.40 -9.01 11.49
CA ALA A 262 -9.34 -8.84 12.48
C ALA A 262 -9.23 -7.38 12.95
N HIS A 263 -9.36 -6.42 12.02
CA HIS A 263 -9.41 -5.00 12.33
C HIS A 263 -10.60 -4.67 13.26
N GLN A 264 -11.80 -5.15 12.92
CA GLN A 264 -13.00 -4.95 13.74
C GLN A 264 -12.86 -5.55 15.15
N ARG A 265 -12.12 -6.65 15.28
CA ARG A 265 -11.81 -7.31 16.56
C ARG A 265 -10.66 -6.67 17.33
N GLY A 266 -10.04 -5.60 16.81
CA GLY A 266 -8.87 -4.94 17.43
C GLY A 266 -7.59 -5.78 17.43
N GLN A 267 -7.47 -6.77 16.54
CA GLN A 267 -6.31 -7.67 16.45
C GLN A 267 -5.17 -7.08 15.61
N LEU A 268 -5.50 -6.23 14.63
CA LEU A 268 -4.47 -5.43 13.99
C LEU A 268 -4.04 -4.34 14.95
N PRO A 269 -2.73 -4.01 15.02
CA PRO A 269 -2.28 -2.88 15.79
C PRO A 269 -3.15 -1.69 15.37
N PRO A 270 -3.66 -0.89 16.33
CA PRO A 270 -4.30 0.37 15.97
C PRO A 270 -3.33 1.07 15.04
N THR A 271 -3.82 1.67 13.94
CA THR A 271 -3.00 2.38 12.94
C THR A 271 -1.97 3.21 13.70
N ALA A 272 -0.79 2.63 13.88
CA ALA A 272 0.09 3.11 14.93
C ALA A 272 0.56 4.43 14.41
N SER A 273 0.26 5.47 15.18
CA SER A 273 0.77 6.79 14.98
C SER A 273 2.28 6.69 14.76
N ARG A 274 2.71 6.75 13.49
CA ARG A 274 3.66 7.81 13.17
C ARG A 274 3.01 9.03 13.78
N LEU A 275 3.65 9.59 14.82
CA LEU A 275 3.20 10.80 15.51
C LEU A 275 2.50 11.67 14.48
N SER A 276 1.16 11.71 14.53
CA SER A 276 0.45 12.59 13.61
C SER A 276 1.00 13.99 13.89
N LEU A 277 1.08 14.87 12.91
CA LEU A 277 1.63 16.20 13.18
C LEU A 277 0.96 16.87 14.42
N PRO A 278 -0.36 16.72 14.65
CA PRO A 278 -0.98 17.07 15.92
C PRO A 278 -0.36 16.37 17.15
N THR A 279 -0.25 15.04 17.13
CA THR A 279 0.34 14.26 18.24
C THR A 279 1.81 14.60 18.50
N ALA A 280 2.60 14.83 17.46
CA ALA A 280 4.00 15.25 17.54
C ALA A 280 4.16 16.59 18.26
N LEU A 281 3.22 17.50 18.02
CA LEU A 281 3.17 18.84 18.60
C LEU A 281 2.41 18.88 19.94
N GLY A 282 1.88 17.75 20.42
CA GLY A 282 1.09 17.68 21.65
C GLY A 282 -0.31 18.31 21.54
N ILE A 283 -0.81 18.53 20.33
CA ILE A 283 -2.11 19.15 20.08
C ILE A 283 -3.22 18.14 20.38
N GLY A 284 -4.03 18.48 21.39
CA GLY A 284 -5.12 17.65 21.87
C GLY A 284 -6.46 17.99 21.25
N PRO A 285 -7.56 17.44 21.81
CA PRO A 285 -8.92 17.82 21.42
C PRO A 285 -9.31 19.22 21.93
N ALA A 286 -8.51 19.88 22.77
CA ALA A 286 -8.86 21.20 23.28
C ALA A 286 -8.86 22.25 22.15
N ALA A 287 -9.57 23.36 22.39
CA ALA A 287 -9.50 24.49 21.49
C ALA A 287 -8.12 25.17 21.64
N GLU A 288 -7.39 25.36 20.54
CA GLU A 288 -6.01 25.83 20.58
C GLU A 288 -5.70 26.91 19.54
N ILE A 289 -4.80 27.82 19.90
CA ILE A 289 -4.17 28.77 18.99
C ILE A 289 -2.70 28.37 18.86
N VAL A 290 -2.30 27.99 17.65
CA VAL A 290 -0.95 27.52 17.35
C VAL A 290 -0.23 28.57 16.49
N ALA A 291 0.86 29.13 17.00
CA ALA A 291 1.67 30.11 16.31
C ALA A 291 2.97 29.50 15.77
N PHE A 292 3.19 29.58 14.47
CA PHE A 292 4.43 29.18 13.82
C PHE A 292 5.37 30.36 13.68
N THR A 293 6.62 30.20 14.10
CA THR A 293 7.64 31.27 14.11
C THR A 293 8.97 30.78 13.51
N GLY A 294 9.86 31.68 13.14
CA GLY A 294 11.22 31.37 12.69
C GLY A 294 11.42 31.35 11.17
N ALA A 295 12.05 30.29 10.67
CA ALA A 295 12.65 30.22 9.34
C ALA A 295 11.71 29.62 8.26
N GLY A 296 12.27 29.22 7.11
CA GLY A 296 11.52 28.57 6.03
C GLY A 296 10.82 27.27 6.47
N GLY A 297 9.62 27.03 5.94
CA GLY A 297 8.82 25.83 6.21
C GLY A 297 7.57 26.05 7.06
N LYS A 298 7.39 27.24 7.66
CA LYS A 298 6.19 27.57 8.47
C LYS A 298 4.89 27.44 7.69
N THR A 299 4.80 28.04 6.51
CA THR A 299 3.59 28.05 5.71
C THR A 299 3.20 26.62 5.30
N SER A 300 4.18 25.83 4.86
CA SER A 300 4.00 24.41 4.57
C SER A 300 3.54 23.63 5.81
N LEU A 301 4.11 23.93 6.98
CA LEU A 301 3.74 23.29 8.24
C LEU A 301 2.33 23.69 8.70
N LEU A 302 1.93 24.94 8.50
CA LEU A 302 0.60 25.46 8.78
C LEU A 302 -0.46 24.73 7.95
N PHE A 303 -0.25 24.58 6.64
CA PHE A 303 -1.17 23.82 5.78
C PHE A 303 -1.16 22.32 6.09
N ALA A 304 0.01 21.73 6.33
CA ALA A 304 0.12 20.31 6.68
C ALA A 304 -0.59 19.99 8.01
N LEU A 305 -0.41 20.82 9.04
CA LEU A 305 -1.12 20.67 10.31
C LEU A 305 -2.62 20.92 10.12
N GLY A 306 -2.99 21.94 9.37
CA GLY A 306 -4.38 22.25 9.07
C GLY A 306 -5.10 21.11 8.35
N ALA A 307 -4.40 20.39 7.47
CA ALA A 307 -4.92 19.19 6.81
C ALA A 307 -5.03 17.97 7.76
N ALA A 308 -4.09 17.84 8.69
CA ALA A 308 -4.01 16.72 9.64
C ALA A 308 -5.00 16.85 10.81
N LEU A 309 -5.43 18.06 11.17
CA LEU A 309 -6.39 18.30 12.24
C LEU A 309 -7.85 17.96 11.82
N PRO A 310 -8.71 17.58 12.79
CA PRO A 310 -10.16 17.48 12.59
C PRO A 310 -10.79 18.80 12.14
N ALA A 311 -12.05 18.75 11.68
CA ALA A 311 -12.78 19.93 11.22
C ALA A 311 -12.86 21.06 12.29
N GLY A 312 -13.00 22.29 11.82
CA GLY A 312 -13.01 23.52 12.63
C GLY A 312 -11.68 24.24 12.67
N VAL A 313 -10.88 24.18 11.60
CA VAL A 313 -9.55 24.83 11.54
C VAL A 313 -9.61 26.15 10.78
N VAL A 314 -9.18 27.23 11.40
CA VAL A 314 -8.93 28.51 10.71
C VAL A 314 -7.43 28.71 10.59
N MET A 315 -6.95 29.00 9.38
CA MET A 315 -5.54 29.23 9.08
C MET A 315 -5.33 30.69 8.66
N GLY A 316 -4.16 31.26 8.95
CA GLY A 316 -3.80 32.61 8.49
C GLY A 316 -2.40 33.03 8.91
N ALA A 317 -2.07 34.30 8.73
CA ALA A 317 -0.80 34.88 9.19
C ALA A 317 -1.07 36.22 9.88
N THR A 318 -0.25 36.65 10.85
CA THR A 318 -0.34 38.00 11.43
C THR A 318 0.35 39.08 10.59
N THR A 319 1.13 38.68 9.58
CA THR A 319 1.88 39.58 8.70
C THR A 319 1.35 39.54 7.28
N HIS A 320 1.99 38.81 6.37
CA HIS A 320 1.54 38.65 4.99
C HIS A 320 1.75 37.20 4.53
N LEU A 321 0.86 36.70 3.69
CA LEU A 321 1.02 35.44 2.97
C LEU A 321 1.24 35.72 1.48
N ALA A 322 1.93 34.83 0.78
CA ALA A 322 2.06 34.96 -0.67
C ALA A 322 0.73 34.59 -1.34
N GLN A 323 0.34 35.33 -2.39
CA GLN A 323 -0.92 35.09 -3.08
C GLN A 323 -0.99 33.68 -3.70
N SER A 324 0.17 33.11 -4.09
CA SER A 324 0.29 31.74 -4.57
C SER A 324 -0.06 30.67 -3.54
N GLU A 325 -0.07 30.99 -2.24
CA GLU A 325 -0.32 30.03 -1.17
C GLU A 325 -1.81 29.81 -0.91
N LEU A 326 -2.69 30.70 -1.38
CA LEU A 326 -4.14 30.60 -1.20
C LEU A 326 -4.69 29.29 -1.79
N ALA A 327 -4.12 28.83 -2.90
CA ALA A 327 -4.53 27.60 -3.58
C ALA A 327 -4.29 26.32 -2.76
N GLN A 328 -3.49 26.37 -1.68
CA GLN A 328 -3.23 25.24 -0.80
C GLN A 328 -4.40 24.99 0.19
N SER A 329 -5.30 25.96 0.35
CA SER A 329 -6.48 25.83 1.19
C SER A 329 -7.71 25.42 0.36
N PRO A 330 -8.53 24.46 0.82
CA PRO A 330 -9.78 24.10 0.14
C PRO A 330 -10.84 25.23 0.18
N ALA A 331 -10.67 26.21 1.06
CA ALA A 331 -11.50 27.40 1.15
C ALA A 331 -10.69 28.61 1.61
N VAL A 332 -11.00 29.79 1.05
CA VAL A 332 -10.40 31.07 1.43
C VAL A 332 -11.52 32.05 1.73
N CYS A 333 -11.47 32.70 2.90
CA CYS A 333 -12.39 33.77 3.28
C CYS A 333 -11.62 35.08 3.47
N ARG A 334 -12.27 36.21 3.17
CA ARG A 334 -11.72 37.54 3.44
C ARG A 334 -12.10 38.02 4.84
N LEU A 335 -11.25 38.83 5.47
CA LEU A 335 -11.53 39.46 6.77
C LEU A 335 -12.83 40.28 6.77
N GLY A 336 -13.20 40.88 5.64
CA GLY A 336 -14.48 41.61 5.48
C GLY A 336 -15.72 40.70 5.41
N GLU A 337 -15.54 39.38 5.25
CA GLU A 337 -16.61 38.42 4.95
C GLU A 337 -16.70 37.30 5.99
N LEU A 338 -16.44 37.60 7.27
CA LEU A 338 -16.45 36.61 8.36
C LEU A 338 -17.77 35.83 8.48
N ALA A 339 -18.89 36.36 7.97
CA ALA A 339 -20.16 35.64 7.91
C ALA A 339 -20.08 34.35 7.05
N GLN A 340 -19.20 34.30 6.05
CA GLN A 340 -19.01 33.13 5.19
C GLN A 340 -18.10 32.06 5.83
N LEU A 341 -17.33 32.44 6.86
CA LEU A 341 -16.37 31.55 7.50
C LEU A 341 -17.04 30.29 8.06
N ASP A 342 -18.19 30.45 8.73
CA ASP A 342 -18.90 29.31 9.33
C ASP A 342 -19.42 28.34 8.25
N LEU A 343 -19.81 28.86 7.09
CA LEU A 343 -20.23 28.03 5.95
C LEU A 343 -19.04 27.28 5.35
N ALA A 344 -17.90 27.95 5.18
CA ALA A 344 -16.67 27.33 4.70
C ALA A 344 -16.19 26.21 5.65
N LEU A 345 -16.22 26.45 6.96
CA LEU A 345 -15.84 25.46 7.97
C LEU A 345 -16.78 24.25 7.96
N ARG A 346 -18.10 24.46 7.83
CA ARG A 346 -19.07 23.35 7.74
C ARG A 346 -18.88 22.51 6.48
N ARG A 347 -18.52 23.13 5.35
CA ARG A 347 -18.38 22.45 4.06
C ARG A 347 -17.03 21.76 3.89
N PHE A 348 -15.95 22.41 4.28
CA PHE A 348 -14.57 21.97 3.98
C PHE A 348 -13.78 21.56 5.22
N GLY A 349 -14.34 21.77 6.42
CA GLY A 349 -13.68 21.50 7.70
C GLY A 349 -12.56 22.47 8.06
N ARG A 350 -12.06 23.26 7.10
CA ARG A 350 -10.96 24.20 7.31
C ARG A 350 -11.04 25.36 6.33
N CYS A 351 -10.53 26.52 6.73
CA CYS A 351 -10.56 27.73 5.92
C CYS A 351 -9.32 28.59 6.16
N LEU A 352 -8.77 29.17 5.09
CA LEU A 352 -7.72 30.18 5.17
C LEU A 352 -8.38 31.57 5.23
N LEU A 353 -8.06 32.35 6.25
CA LEU A 353 -8.57 33.70 6.45
C LEU A 353 -7.48 34.72 6.13
N VAL A 354 -7.75 35.60 5.17
CA VAL A 354 -6.80 36.59 4.65
C VAL A 354 -7.43 37.98 4.57
N GLY A 355 -6.60 39.01 4.67
CA GLY A 355 -7.00 40.40 4.50
C GLY A 355 -7.11 40.84 3.04
N GLU A 356 -6.85 42.11 2.79
CA GLU A 356 -6.87 42.71 1.46
C GLU A 356 -5.72 42.21 0.58
N ASP A 357 -5.91 42.29 -0.75
CA ASP A 357 -4.87 41.95 -1.71
C ASP A 357 -3.88 43.12 -1.85
N GLU A 358 -2.59 42.81 -1.72
CA GLU A 358 -1.48 43.77 -1.82
C GLU A 358 -0.49 43.31 -2.90
N GLY A 359 -0.99 43.13 -4.12
CA GLY A 359 -0.21 42.61 -5.25
C GLY A 359 0.10 41.12 -5.10
N GLU A 360 1.38 40.75 -5.03
CA GLU A 360 1.83 39.34 -4.90
C GLU A 360 1.61 38.75 -3.50
N LYS A 361 1.10 39.56 -2.56
CA LYS A 361 0.84 39.17 -1.18
C LYS A 361 -0.58 39.52 -0.78
N VAL A 362 -1.04 38.87 0.28
CA VAL A 362 -2.28 39.22 0.96
C VAL A 362 -1.99 39.62 2.39
N ALA A 363 -2.69 40.63 2.88
CA ALA A 363 -2.56 41.10 4.24
C ALA A 363 -2.98 40.01 5.24
N GLY A 364 -2.32 39.99 6.39
CA GLY A 364 -2.59 39.08 7.49
C GLY A 364 -3.78 39.52 8.34
N MET A 365 -4.10 38.69 9.34
CA MET A 365 -5.08 38.99 10.36
C MET A 365 -4.50 39.88 11.47
N PRO A 366 -5.31 40.80 12.03
CA PRO A 366 -4.95 41.52 13.24
C PRO A 366 -4.58 40.58 14.40
N PRO A 367 -3.58 40.90 15.24
CA PRO A 367 -3.11 40.01 16.31
C PRO A 367 -4.16 39.63 17.37
N ASP A 368 -5.24 40.40 17.52
CA ASP A 368 -6.35 40.14 18.44
C ASP A 368 -7.42 39.20 17.86
N LEU A 369 -7.47 39.06 16.53
CA LEU A 369 -8.50 38.30 15.85
C LEU A 369 -8.45 36.79 16.15
N PRO A 370 -7.28 36.11 16.23
CA PRO A 370 -7.20 34.69 16.55
C PRO A 370 -7.96 34.29 17.83
N ALA A 371 -7.82 35.08 18.90
CA ALA A 371 -8.54 34.85 20.15
C ALA A 371 -10.06 34.92 19.94
N ARG A 372 -10.54 35.93 19.21
CA ARG A 372 -11.97 36.09 18.88
C ARG A 372 -12.51 34.95 18.02
N LEU A 373 -11.69 34.41 17.10
CA LEU A 373 -12.06 33.29 16.25
C LEU A 373 -12.24 32.01 17.06
N LEU A 374 -11.38 31.74 18.05
CA LEU A 374 -11.47 30.55 18.88
C LEU A 374 -12.78 30.47 19.69
N HIS A 375 -13.40 31.62 19.99
CA HIS A 375 -14.69 31.69 20.68
C HIS A 375 -15.90 31.42 19.77
N ARG A 376 -15.71 31.18 18.46
CA ARG A 376 -16.81 30.86 17.55
C ARG A 376 -17.24 29.38 17.68
N PRO A 377 -18.53 29.06 17.57
CA PRO A 377 -19.10 27.73 17.83
C PRO A 377 -18.63 26.59 16.89
N HIS A 378 -17.84 26.91 15.85
CA HIS A 378 -17.33 25.95 14.86
C HIS A 378 -15.83 26.00 14.68
N VAL A 379 -15.12 26.80 15.49
CA VAL A 379 -13.67 26.91 15.44
C VAL A 379 -13.11 26.14 16.63
N ARG A 380 -12.21 25.21 16.32
CA ARG A 380 -11.50 24.40 17.32
C ARG A 380 -10.01 24.72 17.31
N HIS A 381 -9.44 25.02 16.14
CA HIS A 381 -8.03 25.36 16.05
C HIS A 381 -7.85 26.62 15.20
N VAL A 382 -7.01 27.53 15.67
CA VAL A 382 -6.55 28.69 14.90
C VAL A 382 -5.04 28.55 14.70
N LEU A 383 -4.63 28.39 13.45
CA LEU A 383 -3.23 28.22 13.06
C LEU A 383 -2.72 29.52 12.44
N VAL A 384 -1.65 30.05 12.99
CA VAL A 384 -1.15 31.38 12.60
C VAL A 384 0.33 31.35 12.28
N GLU A 385 0.71 31.83 11.11
CA GLU A 385 2.10 32.20 10.82
C GLU A 385 2.38 33.59 11.42
N ALA A 386 3.22 33.64 12.46
CA ALA A 386 3.41 34.84 13.29
C ALA A 386 4.57 35.73 12.83
N ASP A 387 5.33 35.32 11.80
CA ASP A 387 6.46 36.09 11.29
C ASP A 387 6.85 35.77 9.83
N GLY A 388 7.51 36.71 9.16
CA GLY A 388 8.06 36.47 7.81
C GLY A 388 9.40 35.72 7.87
N SER A 389 9.60 34.67 7.06
CA SER A 389 10.87 33.92 7.01
C SER A 389 11.97 34.56 6.15
N ARG A 390 11.60 35.41 5.17
CA ARG A 390 12.45 35.82 4.03
C ARG A 390 13.23 34.66 3.39
N ARG A 391 12.71 33.42 3.49
CA ARG A 391 13.34 32.16 3.03
C ARG A 391 14.72 31.85 3.64
N ARG A 392 15.07 32.42 4.80
CA ARG A 392 16.31 32.07 5.52
C ARG A 392 16.13 30.77 6.33
N PRO A 393 17.18 29.93 6.49
CA PRO A 393 17.11 28.66 7.20
C PRO A 393 17.11 28.81 8.74
N CYS A 394 17.55 29.95 9.26
CA CYS A 394 17.42 30.38 10.65
C CYS A 394 17.32 31.92 10.67
N LYS A 395 16.61 32.50 11.65
CA LYS A 395 16.58 33.94 11.87
C LYS A 395 16.54 34.29 13.36
N ALA A 396 17.17 35.40 13.72
CA ALA A 396 16.95 36.08 14.99
C ALA A 396 15.79 37.08 14.82
N PRO A 397 14.77 37.05 15.68
CA PRO A 397 13.66 38.01 15.60
C PRO A 397 14.12 39.43 15.98
N ALA A 398 13.51 40.44 15.36
CA ALA A 398 13.64 41.83 15.79
C ALA A 398 12.84 42.09 17.07
N ALA A 399 13.04 43.22 17.76
CA ALA A 399 12.34 43.53 19.01
C ALA A 399 10.80 43.57 18.91
N HIS A 400 10.25 43.70 17.70
CA HIS A 400 8.81 43.71 17.40
C HIS A 400 8.32 42.40 16.73
N GLU A 401 9.18 41.40 16.56
CA GLU A 401 8.85 40.09 16.01
C GLU A 401 9.17 38.97 17.04
N PRO A 402 8.54 37.79 16.94
CA PRO A 402 7.36 37.47 16.14
C PRO A 402 6.09 38.11 16.71
N ALA A 403 5.14 38.47 15.84
CA ALA A 403 3.83 38.99 16.23
C ALA A 403 2.91 37.83 16.66
N ILE A 404 3.20 37.23 17.82
CA ILE A 404 2.45 36.11 18.38
C ILE A 404 1.08 36.61 18.84
N PRO A 405 -0.03 36.01 18.38
CA PRO A 405 -1.37 36.36 18.84
C PRO A 405 -1.54 36.21 20.35
N ALA A 406 -2.37 37.07 20.95
CA ALA A 406 -2.78 36.91 22.33
C ALA A 406 -3.50 35.55 22.53
N GLN A 407 -3.33 34.93 23.69
CA GLN A 407 -3.90 33.63 24.05
C GLN A 407 -3.38 32.44 23.19
N THR A 408 -2.23 32.60 22.53
CA THR A 408 -1.53 31.48 21.89
C THR A 408 -1.25 30.38 22.91
N THR A 409 -1.74 29.16 22.65
CA THR A 409 -1.59 28.00 23.53
C THR A 409 -0.34 27.18 23.18
N LEU A 410 0.11 27.25 21.93
CA LEU A 410 1.30 26.56 21.45
C LEU A 410 2.11 27.44 20.50
N VAL A 411 3.41 27.60 20.76
CA VAL A 411 4.36 28.24 19.85
C VAL A 411 5.28 27.18 19.26
N VAL A 412 5.34 27.10 17.93
CA VAL A 412 6.15 26.12 17.20
C VAL A 412 7.27 26.86 16.45
N PRO A 413 8.50 26.88 16.98
CA PRO A 413 9.64 27.44 16.27
C PRO A 413 10.08 26.50 15.15
N VAL A 414 10.19 27.04 13.94
CA VAL A 414 10.63 26.30 12.74
C VAL A 414 12.05 26.72 12.39
N VAL A 415 12.94 25.73 12.28
CA VAL A 415 14.33 25.91 11.87
C VAL A 415 14.60 24.96 10.70
N GLY A 416 15.21 25.48 9.64
CA GLY A 416 15.63 24.65 8.52
C GLY A 416 16.80 23.76 8.95
N ILE A 417 16.73 22.47 8.63
CA ILE A 417 17.79 21.50 8.98
C ILE A 417 19.18 21.92 8.48
N SER A 418 19.23 22.68 7.38
CA SER A 418 20.45 23.26 6.82
C SER A 418 21.13 24.30 7.70
N ALA A 419 20.46 24.85 8.72
CA ALA A 419 21.06 25.75 9.69
C ALA A 419 21.84 25.03 10.80
N ILE A 420 21.62 23.72 11.00
CA ILE A 420 22.26 22.97 12.06
C ILE A 420 23.77 22.87 11.79
N GLY A 421 24.58 23.26 12.77
CA GLY A 421 26.04 23.25 12.68
C GLY A 421 26.66 24.42 11.92
N GLN A 422 25.86 25.37 11.43
CA GLN A 422 26.34 26.57 10.75
C GLN A 422 26.63 27.71 11.73
N PRO A 423 27.64 28.56 11.50
CA PRO A 423 27.88 29.75 12.32
C PRO A 423 26.73 30.74 12.21
N VAL A 424 26.31 31.33 13.34
CA VAL A 424 25.38 32.47 13.33
C VAL A 424 26.15 33.71 12.88
N ALA A 425 26.06 34.05 11.60
CA ALA A 425 26.57 35.32 11.10
C ALA A 425 25.57 36.42 11.47
N ALA A 426 26.01 37.41 12.25
CA ALA A 426 25.26 38.65 12.44
C ALA A 426 25.17 39.34 11.06
N ALA A 427 23.98 39.34 10.47
CA ALA A 427 23.70 39.98 9.19
C ALA A 427 22.90 41.25 9.40
#